data_AF-A0A2K4ZB51-F1
#
_entry.id   AF-A0A2K4ZB51-F1
#
_cell.length_a   1.000
_cell.length_b   1.000
_cell.length_c   1.000
_cell.angle_alpha   90.00
_cell.angle_beta   90.00
_cell.angle_gamma   90.00
#
_symmetry.space_group_name_H-M   'P 1'
#
loop_
_entity.id
_entity.type
_entity.pdbx_description
1 polymer ?
#
loop_
_entity_poly.entity_id
_entity_poly.type
_entity_poly.pdbx_seq_one_letter_code
_entity_poly.pdbx_strand_id
1 'polypeptide(L)'
;MNRNYFPQYTTDYISGVMSLRKPQEDSLKILEEIVNTVSLHKDMNLKAALGAVHAMYPICSDFERNFMSLTFALATGVGKTRLMGAFIAFLYTQHNIRNFFVVAMRTAFCRKK
;
A
#
# COMPACT_ATOMS: atom_id res chain seq x y z
N MET A 1 20.76 4.28 -0.75
CA MET A 1 20.43 5.00 0.51
C MET A 1 19.13 5.74 0.30
N ASN A 2 18.01 5.25 0.86
CA ASN A 2 16.74 5.98 0.86
C ASN A 2 16.90 7.23 1.74
N ARG A 3 16.92 8.41 1.14
CA ARG A 3 16.84 9.66 1.90
C ARG A 3 15.38 9.85 2.29
N ASN A 4 15.05 9.59 3.55
CA ASN A 4 13.76 9.92 4.13
C ASN A 4 13.66 11.43 4.33
N TYR A 5 13.18 12.14 3.31
CA TYR A 5 12.92 13.58 3.37
C TYR A 5 11.76 13.94 4.31
N PHE A 6 10.97 12.94 4.70
CA PHE A 6 9.71 13.08 5.45
C PHE A 6 9.64 12.10 6.64
N PRO A 7 10.59 12.14 7.60
CA PRO A 7 10.66 11.15 8.69
C PRO A 7 9.42 11.13 9.59
N GLN A 8 8.67 12.23 9.66
CA GLN A 8 7.44 12.36 10.45
C GLN A 8 6.23 11.64 9.85
N TYR A 9 6.28 11.23 8.58
CA TYR A 9 5.17 10.58 7.88
C TYR A 9 5.17 9.07 8.11
N THR A 10 5.11 8.66 9.38
CA THR A 10 4.93 7.27 9.77
C THR A 10 3.53 6.78 9.42
N THR A 11 3.32 5.46 9.39
CA THR A 11 1.98 4.88 9.18
C THR A 11 0.98 5.34 10.24
N ASP A 12 1.38 5.48 11.50
CA ASP A 12 0.53 6.01 12.56
C ASP A 12 0.17 7.49 12.34
N TYR A 13 1.14 8.32 11.90
CA TYR A 13 0.87 9.72 11.57
C TYR A 13 -0.13 9.86 10.41
N ILE A 14 0.11 9.12 9.32
CA ILE A 14 -0.79 9.10 8.16
C ILE A 14 -2.18 8.60 8.56
N SER A 15 -2.24 7.56 9.39
CA SER A 15 -3.50 7.00 9.90
C SER A 15 -4.32 8.03 10.66
N GLY A 16 -3.67 8.79 11.56
CA GLY A 16 -4.31 9.86 12.32
C GLY A 16 -4.79 11.01 11.44
N VAL A 17 -3.91 11.56 10.59
CA VAL A 17 -4.22 12.71 9.72
C VAL A 17 -5.32 12.38 8.72
N MET A 18 -5.32 11.17 8.16
CA MET A 18 -6.35 10.76 7.20
C MET A 18 -7.61 10.21 7.88
N SER A 19 -7.62 10.09 9.21
CA SER A 19 -8.70 9.44 9.98
C SER A 19 -9.05 8.08 9.40
N LEU A 20 -8.04 7.21 9.29
CA LEU A 20 -8.23 5.84 8.85
C LEU A 20 -9.07 5.07 9.87
N ARG A 21 -9.92 4.17 9.37
CA ARG A 21 -10.64 3.22 10.24
C ARG A 21 -9.75 2.00 10.48
N LYS A 22 -10.01 1.25 11.55
CA LYS A 22 -9.20 0.08 11.93
C LYS A 22 -8.82 -0.84 10.75
N PRO A 23 -9.74 -1.29 9.88
CA PRO A 23 -9.37 -2.14 8.75
C PRO A 23 -8.42 -1.48 7.72
N GLN A 24 -8.47 -0.15 7.59
CA GLN A 24 -7.60 0.63 6.72
C GLN A 24 -6.22 0.82 7.33
N GLU A 25 -6.16 1.09 8.63
CA GLU A 25 -4.90 1.16 9.39
C GLU A 25 -4.14 -0.16 9.28
N ASP A 26 -4.84 -1.27 9.52
CA ASP A 26 -4.26 -2.61 9.43
C ASP A 26 -3.73 -2.88 8.02
N SER A 27 -4.47 -2.47 6.97
CA SER A 27 -4.00 -2.58 5.58
C SER A 27 -2.75 -1.75 5.31
N LEU A 28 -2.63 -0.56 5.90
CA LEU A 28 -1.45 0.29 5.78
C LEU A 28 -0.23 -0.29 6.49
N LYS A 29 -0.42 -0.92 7.66
CA LYS A 29 0.65 -1.61 8.40
C LYS A 29 1.15 -2.85 7.66
N ILE A 30 0.24 -3.64 7.09
CA ILE A 30 0.62 -4.78 6.23
C ILE A 30 1.47 -4.30 5.05
N LEU A 31 1.09 -3.19 4.40
CA LEU A 31 1.88 -2.62 3.31
C LEU A 31 3.28 -2.19 3.78
N GLU A 32 3.37 -1.50 4.93
CA GLU A 32 4.65 -1.09 5.53
C GLU A 32 5.58 -2.29 5.77
N GLU A 33 5.08 -3.36 6.38
CA GLU A 33 5.87 -4.57 6.62
C GLU A 33 6.36 -5.23 5.33
N ILE A 34 5.48 -5.35 4.33
CA ILE A 34 5.83 -5.93 3.03
C ILE A 34 6.94 -5.11 2.35
N VAL A 35 6.79 -3.79 2.30
CA VAL A 35 7.71 -2.92 1.56
C VAL A 35 9.03 -2.71 2.32
N ASN A 36 9.04 -2.84 3.65
CA ASN A 36 10.27 -2.86 4.44
C ASN A 36 11.06 -4.17 4.28
N THR A 37 10.36 -5.28 4.02
CA THR A 37 10.99 -6.59 3.81
C THR A 37 11.46 -6.78 2.37
N VAL A 38 10.69 -6.29 1.39
CA VAL A 38 10.95 -6.48 -0.04
C VAL A 38 11.45 -5.18 -0.66
N SER A 39 12.65 -5.20 -1.21
CA SER A 39 13.20 -4.05 -1.93
C SER A 39 12.45 -3.83 -3.26
N LEU A 40 11.75 -2.70 -3.37
CA LEU A 40 11.04 -2.29 -4.59
C LEU A 40 12.01 -1.70 -5.63
N HIS A 41 12.37 -2.48 -6.65
CA HIS A 41 13.12 -2.02 -7.82
C HIS A 41 12.69 -2.77 -9.08
N LYS A 42 12.95 -2.20 -10.26
CA LYS A 42 12.47 -2.74 -11.55
C LYS A 42 12.89 -4.19 -11.83
N ASP A 43 14.09 -4.58 -11.39
CA ASP A 43 14.69 -5.89 -11.67
C ASP A 43 14.63 -6.84 -10.46
N MET A 44 13.63 -6.67 -9.59
CA MET A 44 13.49 -7.48 -8.38
C MET A 44 13.24 -8.95 -8.71
N ASN A 45 13.84 -9.85 -7.94
CA ASN A 45 13.56 -11.27 -8.03
C ASN A 45 12.16 -11.57 -7.48
N LEU A 46 11.17 -11.67 -8.38
CA LEU A 46 9.77 -11.91 -8.04
C LEU A 46 9.56 -13.19 -7.22
N LYS A 47 10.33 -14.25 -7.47
CA LYS A 47 10.22 -15.52 -6.73
C LYS A 47 10.71 -15.37 -5.30
N ALA A 48 11.81 -14.65 -5.09
CA ALA A 48 12.33 -14.34 -3.76
C ALA A 48 11.38 -13.40 -3.00
N ALA A 49 10.85 -12.38 -3.68
CA ALA A 49 9.86 -11.47 -3.12
C ALA A 49 8.56 -12.19 -2.72
N LEU A 50 8.05 -13.07 -3.59
CA LEU A 50 6.88 -13.89 -3.30
C LEU A 50 7.14 -14.80 -2.09
N GLY A 51 8.31 -15.44 -2.02
CA GLY A 51 8.70 -16.26 -0.87
C GLY A 51 8.73 -15.46 0.45
N ALA A 52 9.26 -14.24 0.43
CA ALA A 52 9.28 -13.35 1.59
C ALA A 52 7.88 -12.90 2.01
N VAL A 53 7.04 -12.48 1.06
CA VAL A 53 5.66 -12.07 1.35
C VAL A 53 4.83 -13.26 1.84
N HIS A 54 4.96 -14.43 1.20
CA HIS A 54 4.25 -15.65 1.60
C HIS A 54 4.64 -16.12 3.00
N ALA A 55 5.92 -15.95 3.39
CA ALA A 55 6.38 -16.28 4.74
C ALA A 55 5.72 -15.39 5.83
N MET A 56 5.46 -14.12 5.52
CA MET A 56 4.75 -13.20 6.43
C MET A 56 3.23 -13.39 6.37
N TYR A 57 2.70 -13.54 5.16
CA TYR A 57 1.28 -13.60 4.85
C TYR A 57 1.01 -14.78 3.89
N PRO A 58 0.79 -16.00 4.43
CA PRO A 58 0.61 -17.22 3.63
C PRO A 58 -0.58 -17.18 2.66
N ILE A 59 -1.50 -16.23 2.85
CA ILE A 59 -2.61 -15.96 1.93
C ILE A 59 -2.16 -15.46 0.55
N CYS A 60 -0.96 -14.91 0.43
CA CYS A 60 -0.39 -14.46 -0.84
C CYS A 60 0.39 -15.62 -1.48
N SER A 61 -0.27 -16.37 -2.37
CA SER A 61 0.31 -17.54 -3.03
C SER A 61 0.93 -17.24 -4.41
N ASP A 62 0.46 -16.20 -5.10
CA ASP A 62 0.97 -15.75 -6.39
C ASP A 62 0.66 -14.25 -6.60
N PHE A 63 1.47 -13.58 -7.42
CA PHE A 63 1.25 -12.19 -7.85
C PHE A 63 0.39 -12.09 -9.12
N GLU A 64 0.08 -13.22 -9.78
CA GLU A 64 -0.74 -13.32 -11.01
C GLU A 64 -0.19 -12.56 -12.24
N ARG A 65 0.89 -11.80 -12.08
CA ARG A 65 1.45 -10.85 -13.06
C ARG A 65 2.97 -10.93 -13.06
N ASN A 66 3.59 -10.43 -14.13
CA ASN A 66 5.04 -10.30 -14.27
C ASN A 66 5.63 -9.14 -13.43
N PHE A 67 4.93 -8.72 -12.38
CA PHE A 67 5.34 -7.68 -11.43
C PHE A 67 4.65 -7.94 -10.09
N MET A 68 5.17 -7.35 -9.01
CA MET A 68 4.58 -7.48 -7.68
C MET A 68 3.18 -6.85 -7.65
N SER A 69 2.14 -7.68 -7.47
CA SER A 69 0.75 -7.27 -7.37
C SER A 69 0.21 -7.62 -5.98
N LEU A 70 -0.33 -6.64 -5.27
CA LEU A 70 -0.87 -6.82 -3.92
C LEU A 70 -2.36 -6.43 -3.89
N THR A 71 -3.20 -7.34 -3.39
CA THR A 71 -4.65 -7.13 -3.30
C THR A 71 -5.07 -7.00 -1.85
N PHE A 72 -5.64 -5.85 -1.49
CA PHE A 72 -6.18 -5.58 -0.16
C PHE A 72 -7.71 -5.68 -0.20
N ALA A 73 -8.27 -6.73 0.40
CA ALA A 73 -9.70 -6.95 0.45
C ALA A 73 -10.34 -6.11 1.56
N LEU A 74 -11.22 -5.18 1.18
CA LEU A 74 -11.98 -4.35 2.12
C LEU A 74 -13.46 -4.31 1.75
N ALA A 75 -14.31 -4.36 2.76
CA ALA A 75 -15.75 -4.21 2.62
C ALA A 75 -16.14 -2.88 1.92
N THR A 76 -17.33 -2.86 1.32
CA THR A 76 -17.90 -1.62 0.74
C THR A 76 -18.22 -0.62 1.86
N GLY A 77 -18.18 0.69 1.57
CA GLY A 77 -18.47 1.73 2.56
C GLY A 77 -17.36 2.00 3.60
N VAL A 78 -16.27 1.23 3.61
CA VAL A 78 -15.12 1.44 4.52
C VAL A 78 -14.28 2.66 4.11
N GLY A 79 -14.26 3.01 2.82
CA GLY A 79 -13.54 4.16 2.27
C GLY A 79 -12.28 3.78 1.50
N LYS A 80 -12.37 2.83 0.56
CA LYS A 80 -11.23 2.34 -0.24
C LYS A 80 -10.40 3.45 -0.88
N THR A 81 -11.03 4.52 -1.37
CA THR A 81 -10.34 5.69 -1.94
C THR A 81 -9.42 6.39 -0.94
N ARG A 82 -9.82 6.48 0.33
CA ARG A 82 -9.01 7.09 1.39
C ARG A 82 -7.79 6.23 1.69
N LEU A 83 -7.96 4.91 1.76
CA LEU A 83 -6.83 3.99 1.91
C LEU A 83 -5.86 4.08 0.74
N MET A 84 -6.37 4.19 -0.49
CA MET A 84 -5.52 4.36 -1.67
C MET A 84 -4.65 5.63 -1.56
N GLY A 85 -5.22 6.73 -1.06
CA GLY A 85 -4.46 7.94 -0.75
C GLY A 85 -3.40 7.73 0.34
N ALA A 86 -3.71 6.95 1.38
CA ALA A 86 -2.76 6.62 2.44
C ALA A 86 -1.57 5.79 1.93
N PHE A 87 -1.82 4.83 1.03
CA PHE A 87 -0.75 4.07 0.38
C PHE A 87 0.17 4.97 -0.45
N ILE A 88 -0.42 5.86 -1.27
CA ILE A 88 0.36 6.82 -2.08
C ILE A 88 1.19 7.72 -1.17
N ALA A 89 0.60 8.27 -0.11
CA ALA A 89 1.29 9.14 0.84
C ALA A 89 2.48 8.43 1.50
N PHE A 90 2.28 7.19 1.96
CA PHE A 90 3.33 6.39 2.58
C PHE A 90 4.47 6.07 1.60
N LEU A 91 4.16 5.55 0.41
CA LEU A 91 5.16 5.18 -0.60
C LEU A 91 5.93 6.41 -1.13
N TYR A 92 5.27 7.56 -1.24
CA TYR A 92 5.91 8.81 -1.64
C TYR A 92 6.88 9.31 -0.58
N THR A 93 6.48 9.29 0.69
CA THR A 93 7.25 9.88 1.79
C THR A 93 8.38 8.99 2.28
N GLN A 94 8.14 7.68 2.43
CA GLN A 94 9.10 6.71 2.99
C GLN A 94 9.93 5.96 1.93
N HIS A 95 9.38 5.78 0.73
CA HIS A 95 10.05 5.02 -0.33
C HIS A 95 10.40 5.85 -1.58
N ASN A 96 10.12 7.16 -1.55
CA ASN A 96 10.43 8.11 -2.63
C ASN A 96 9.88 7.66 -4.02
N ILE A 97 8.76 6.94 -4.03
CA ILE A 97 8.04 6.57 -5.24
C ILE A 97 7.16 7.74 -5.65
N ARG A 98 7.33 8.28 -6.86
CA ARG A 98 6.64 9.52 -7.29
C ARG A 98 5.63 9.32 -8.42
N ASN A 99 5.72 8.20 -9.12
CA ASN A 99 4.89 7.91 -10.27
C ASN A 99 3.81 6.91 -9.88
N PHE A 100 2.57 7.38 -9.81
CA PHE A 100 1.41 6.55 -9.50
C PHE A 100 0.40 6.64 -10.63
N PHE A 101 -0.18 5.50 -10.99
CA PHE A 101 -1.27 5.41 -11.94
C PHE A 101 -2.51 4.88 -11.21
N VAL A 102 -3.52 5.73 -11.06
CA VAL A 102 -4.75 5.41 -10.35
C VAL A 102 -5.87 5.17 -11.37
N VAL A 103 -6.33 3.92 -11.45
CA VAL A 103 -7.50 3.56 -12.27
C VAL A 103 -8.72 3.50 -11.36
N ALA A 104 -9.72 4.34 -11.66
CA ALA A 104 -11.00 4.33 -10.96
C ALA A 104 -12.14 3.97 -11.92
N MET A 105 -13.08 3.15 -11.45
CA MET A 105 -14.31 2.88 -12.19
C MET A 105 -15.20 4.14 -12.15
N ARG A 106 -15.76 4.54 -13.31
CA ARG A 106 -16.52 5.81 -13.50
C ARG A 106 -17.69 6.06 -12.52
N THR A 107 -18.14 5.06 -11.77
CA THR A 107 -19.35 5.09 -10.92
C THR A 107 -19.08 5.21 -9.41
N ALA A 108 -17.86 5.50 -8.97
CA ALA A 108 -17.58 5.82 -7.56
C ALA A 108 -18.19 7.18 -7.18
N PHE A 109 -19.51 7.20 -7.06
CA PHE A 109 -20.40 8.33 -6.80
C PHE A 109 -19.95 9.13 -5.57
N CYS A 110 -19.36 10.31 -5.80
CA CYS A 110 -19.28 11.36 -4.80
C CYS A 110 -20.68 11.92 -4.56
N ARG A 111 -21.43 11.34 -3.61
CA ARG A 111 -22.48 12.11 -2.92
C ARG A 111 -21.83 12.88 -1.79
N LYS A 112 -21.31 14.07 -2.12
CA LYS A 112 -21.29 15.13 -1.10
C LYS A 112 -22.74 15.58 -0.94
N LYS A 113 -23.29 15.37 0.25
CA LYS A 113 -24.43 16.17 0.72
C LYS A 113 -24.01 17.63 0.78
#